data_AF-A0A2H3HG87-F1
#
_entry.id   AF-A0A2H3HG87-F1
#
_cell.length_a   1.000
_cell.length_b   1.000
_cell.length_c   1.000
_cell.angle_alpha   90.00
_cell.angle_beta   90.00
_cell.angle_gamma   90.00
#
_symmetry.space_group_name_H-M   'P 1'
#
loop_
_entity.id
_entity.type
_entity.pdbx_description
1 polymer ?
#
loop_
_entity_poly.entity_id
_entity_poly.type
_entity_poly.pdbx_seq_one_letter_code
_entity_poly.pdbx_strand_id
1 'polypeptide(L)'
;MPLAGKVESVEGLFMAVAVWVTHAAGTAKVLTRIIDGEEVDGKTREALDPERFRGQDFAQLEEKSLTGYNSIYKTIKSGSA
;
A
#
# COMPACT_ATOMS: atom_id res chain seq x y z
N MET A 1 3.93 2.65 -1.28
CA MET A 1 2.68 2.12 -1.87
C MET A 1 1.50 2.56 -1.00
N PRO A 2 0.33 2.90 -1.58
CA PRO A 2 -0.87 3.24 -0.82
C PRO A 2 -1.39 2.07 0.02
N LEU A 3 -2.32 2.34 0.94
CA LEU A 3 -3.08 1.32 1.68
C LEU A 3 -4.53 1.38 1.19
N ALA A 4 -4.96 0.38 0.44
CA ALA A 4 -6.27 0.35 -0.21
C ALA A 4 -6.88 -1.05 -0.25
N GLY A 5 -8.02 -1.23 0.40
CA GLY A 5 -8.71 -2.51 0.50
C GLY A 5 -9.66 -2.58 1.70
N LYS A 6 -10.09 -3.80 2.03
CA LYS A 6 -10.93 -4.11 3.18
C LYS A 6 -10.09 -4.11 4.46
N VAL A 7 -10.64 -3.61 5.56
CA VAL A 7 -10.06 -3.74 6.90
C VAL A 7 -10.68 -4.98 7.56
N GLU A 8 -9.95 -6.08 7.69
CA GLU A 8 -10.54 -7.35 8.12
C GLU A 8 -11.03 -7.34 9.57
N SER A 9 -10.47 -6.45 10.40
CA SER A 9 -10.87 -6.29 11.80
C SER A 9 -12.21 -5.57 12.00
N VAL A 10 -12.75 -4.91 10.97
CA VAL A 10 -14.02 -4.14 11.06
C VAL A 10 -14.88 -4.42 9.84
N GLU A 11 -16.01 -5.10 10.05
CA GLU A 11 -16.94 -5.43 8.98
C GLU A 11 -17.47 -4.16 8.27
N GLY A 12 -17.48 -4.21 6.94
CA GLY A 12 -17.94 -3.10 6.10
C GLY A 12 -16.96 -1.92 6.00
N LEU A 13 -15.82 -1.94 6.69
CA LEU A 13 -14.82 -0.88 6.60
C LEU A 13 -13.86 -1.13 5.43
N PHE A 14 -13.77 -0.14 4.56
CA PHE A 14 -12.80 -0.07 3.46
C PHE A 14 -11.95 1.18 3.62
N MET A 15 -10.69 1.12 3.18
CA MET A 15 -9.80 2.28 3.16
C MET A 15 -9.15 2.48 1.80
N ALA A 16 -8.77 3.74 1.54
CA ALA A 16 -7.85 4.16 0.49
C ALA A 16 -7.07 5.38 1.00
N VAL A 17 -5.91 5.15 1.62
CA VAL A 17 -5.10 6.20 2.28
C VAL A 17 -3.66 6.18 1.77
N ALA A 18 -2.93 7.27 2.02
CA ALA A 18 -1.56 7.49 1.52
C ALA A 18 -1.43 7.32 -0.01
N VAL A 19 -2.44 7.82 -0.74
CA VAL A 19 -2.53 7.73 -2.20
C VAL A 19 -1.92 8.99 -2.83
N TRP A 20 -0.89 8.81 -3.65
CA TRP A 20 -0.38 9.90 -4.50
C TRP A 20 -1.38 10.25 -5.60
N VAL A 21 -1.41 11.50 -6.03
CA VAL A 21 -2.28 11.96 -7.16
C VAL A 21 -2.10 11.08 -8.40
N THR A 22 -0.86 10.70 -8.71
CA THR A 22 -0.52 9.83 -9.85
C THR A 22 -1.16 8.44 -9.78
N HIS A 23 -1.57 7.99 -8.60
CA HIS A 23 -2.22 6.69 -8.39
C HIS A 23 -3.72 6.79 -8.09
N ALA A 24 -4.27 8.00 -7.90
CA ALA A 24 -5.63 8.18 -7.39
C ALA A 24 -6.70 7.38 -8.17
N ALA A 25 -6.74 7.54 -9.49
CA ALA A 25 -7.71 6.85 -10.34
C ALA A 25 -7.49 5.32 -10.38
N GLY A 26 -6.23 4.88 -10.40
CA GLY A 26 -5.88 3.46 -10.38
C GLY A 26 -6.28 2.79 -9.06
N THR A 27 -6.00 3.43 -7.93
CA THR A 27 -6.40 2.97 -6.60
C THR A 27 -7.92 2.93 -6.47
N ALA A 28 -8.64 3.94 -6.96
CA ALA A 28 -10.10 3.94 -6.96
C ALA A 28 -10.66 2.75 -7.75
N LYS A 29 -10.16 2.51 -8.96
CA LYS A 29 -10.56 1.37 -9.80
C LYS A 29 -10.32 0.02 -9.11
N VAL A 30 -9.20 -0.14 -8.40
CA VAL A 30 -8.94 -1.38 -7.65
C VAL A 30 -9.90 -1.50 -6.47
N LEU A 31 -10.13 -0.43 -5.72
CA LEU A 31 -10.99 -0.47 -4.54
C LEU A 31 -12.46 -0.78 -4.90
N THR A 32 -12.99 -0.21 -5.99
CA THR A 32 -14.36 -0.51 -6.43
C THR A 32 -14.53 -1.99 -6.74
N ARG A 33 -13.55 -2.61 -7.42
CA ARG A 33 -13.56 -4.06 -7.68
C ARG A 33 -13.58 -4.89 -6.40
N ILE A 34 -12.80 -4.49 -5.39
CA ILE A 34 -12.79 -5.17 -4.09
C ILE A 34 -14.14 -5.05 -3.39
N ILE A 35 -14.76 -3.87 -3.43
CA ILE A 35 -16.10 -3.62 -2.85
C ILE A 35 -17.16 -4.48 -3.54
N ASP A 36 -17.10 -4.58 -4.87
CA ASP A 36 -18.04 -5.35 -5.69
C ASP A 36 -17.77 -6.87 -5.67
N GLY A 37 -16.71 -7.31 -4.99
CA GLY A 37 -16.31 -8.73 -4.92
C GLY A 37 -15.71 -9.28 -6.21
N GLU A 38 -15.26 -8.41 -7.11
CA GLU A 38 -14.59 -8.78 -8.35
C GLU A 38 -13.13 -9.21 -8.12
N GLU A 39 -12.58 -9.99 -9.06
CA GLU A 39 -11.18 -10.38 -9.01
C GLU A 39 -10.22 -9.19 -9.20
N VAL A 40 -9.20 -9.16 -8.35
CA VAL A 40 -8.04 -8.26 -8.44
C VAL A 40 -6.78 -9.13 -8.42
N ASP A 41 -5.81 -8.77 -9.26
CA ASP A 41 -4.49 -9.44 -9.32
C ASP A 41 -3.89 -9.61 -7.91
N GLY A 42 -3.42 -10.82 -7.61
CA GLY A 42 -2.95 -11.18 -6.26
C GLY A 42 -1.81 -10.32 -5.76
N LYS A 43 -0.83 -10.00 -6.64
CA LYS A 43 0.29 -9.12 -6.26
C LYS A 43 -0.18 -7.71 -5.95
N THR A 44 -1.13 -7.20 -6.75
CA THR A 44 -1.75 -5.90 -6.51
C THR A 44 -2.50 -5.87 -5.19
N ARG A 45 -3.26 -6.94 -4.88
CA ARG A 45 -3.99 -7.07 -3.61
C ARG A 45 -3.03 -7.07 -2.41
N GLU A 46 -1.99 -7.91 -2.44
CA GLU A 46 -0.99 -7.98 -1.37
C GLU A 46 -0.24 -6.65 -1.19
N ALA A 47 0.15 -6.01 -2.30
CA ALA A 47 0.91 -4.76 -2.26
C ALA A 47 0.08 -3.56 -1.77
N LEU A 48 -1.26 -3.63 -1.85
CA LEU A 48 -2.17 -2.58 -1.42
C LEU A 48 -2.89 -2.88 -0.11
N ASP A 49 -2.85 -4.12 0.38
CA ASP A 49 -3.55 -4.56 1.59
C ASP A 49 -3.36 -3.56 2.76
N PRO A 50 -4.46 -2.98 3.28
CA PRO A 50 -4.49 -2.13 4.47
C PRO A 50 -3.71 -2.67 5.67
N GLU A 51 -3.67 -3.99 5.81
CA GLU A 51 -3.17 -4.68 6.99
C GLU A 51 -1.83 -5.39 6.72
N ARG A 52 -1.16 -5.11 5.60
CA ARG A 52 0.16 -5.70 5.25
C ARG A 52 1.29 -5.41 6.24
N PHE A 53 1.06 -4.49 7.17
CA PHE A 53 2.00 -4.12 8.24
C PHE A 53 1.57 -4.61 9.62
N ARG A 54 0.47 -5.37 9.72
CA ARG A 54 -0.04 -5.90 10.98
C ARG A 54 1.04 -6.66 11.75
N GLY A 55 1.11 -6.44 13.06
CA GLY A 55 2.08 -7.07 13.95
C GLY A 55 3.44 -6.36 14.04
N GLN A 56 3.66 -5.27 13.29
CA GLN A 56 4.83 -4.41 13.44
C GLN A 56 4.57 -3.35 14.49
N ASP A 57 5.60 -3.00 15.25
CA ASP A 57 5.50 -1.95 16.26
C ASP A 57 5.59 -0.55 15.61
N PHE A 58 5.19 0.47 16.37
CA PHE A 58 5.14 1.85 15.87
C PHE A 58 6.54 2.38 15.48
N ALA A 59 7.58 2.07 16.25
CA ALA A 59 8.94 2.56 15.99
C ALA A 59 9.50 2.01 14.68
N GLN A 60 9.23 0.73 14.39
CA GLN A 60 9.57 0.09 13.12
C GLN A 60 8.86 0.76 11.94
N LEU A 61 7.57 1.10 12.10
CA LEU A 61 6.79 1.76 11.05
C LEU A 61 7.26 3.19 10.80
N GLU A 62 7.60 3.91 11.85
CA GLU A 62 8.20 5.26 11.77
C GLU A 62 9.53 5.22 11.02
N GLU A 63 10.46 4.34 11.44
CA GLU A 63 11.77 4.18 10.80
C GLU A 63 11.63 3.82 9.31
N LYS A 64 10.75 2.88 8.97
CA LYS A 64 10.47 2.50 7.57
C LYS A 64 9.92 3.66 6.76
N SER A 65 9.00 4.43 7.33
CA SER A 65 8.37 5.56 6.63
C SER A 65 9.37 6.69 6.38
N LEU A 66 10.18 7.03 7.39
CA LEU A 66 11.25 8.02 7.26
C LEU A 66 12.33 7.57 6.28
N THR A 67 12.73 6.30 6.31
CA THR A 67 13.70 5.74 5.35
C THR A 67 13.18 5.81 3.93
N GLY A 68 11.89 5.51 3.72
CA GLY A 68 11.21 5.63 2.44
C GLY A 68 11.21 7.08 1.92
N TYR A 69 10.89 8.04 2.78
CA TYR A 69 10.95 9.47 2.43
C TYR A 69 12.37 9.91 2.07
N ASN A 70 13.34 9.61 2.94
CA ASN A 70 14.74 9.99 2.79
C ASN A 70 15.44 9.35 1.57
N SER A 71 14.80 8.36 0.95
CA SER A 71 15.38 7.59 -0.16
C SER A 71 14.51 7.58 -1.41
N ILE A 72 13.44 8.39 -1.47
CA ILE A 72 12.42 8.32 -2.52
C ILE A 72 12.96 8.51 -3.95
N TYR A 73 14.09 9.21 -4.10
CA TYR A 73 14.77 9.43 -5.39
C TYR A 73 16.22 8.92 -5.42
N LYS A 74 16.64 8.14 -4.41
CA LYS A 74 17.98 7.55 -4.42
C LYS A 74 18.02 6.43 -5.45
N THR A 75 18.98 6.53 -6.37
CA THR A 75 19.32 5.43 -7.27
C THR A 75 20.51 4.67 -6.68
N ILE A 76 20.36 3.35 -6.55
CA ILE A 76 21.50 2.50 -6.24
C ILE A 76 22.24 2.29 -7.56
N LYS A 77 23.47 2.78 -7.69
CA LYS A 77 24.35 2.35 -8.78
C LYS A 77 24.57 0.85 -8.58
N SER A 78 23.95 0.02 -9.41
CA SER A 78 24.32 -1.39 -9.54
C SER A 78 25.80 -1.40 -9.92
N GLY A 79 26.68 -1.78 -8.99
CA GLY A 79 28.10 -1.91 -9.29
C GLY A 79 28.27 -2.96 -10.38
N SER A 80 28.86 -2.56 -11.51
CA SER A 80 29.48 -3.48 -12.44
C SER A 80 30.71 -4.06 -11.74
N ALA A 81 30.59 -5.28 -11.25
CA ALA A 81 31.71 -6.16 -10.92
C ALA A 81 32.02 -7.03 -12.14
#